data_AF-D1W1L8-F1
#
_entry.id   AF-D1W1L8-F1
#
_cell.length_a   1.000
_cell.length_b   1.000
_cell.length_c   1.000
_cell.angle_alpha   90.00
_cell.angle_beta   90.00
_cell.angle_gamma   90.00
#
_symmetry.space_group_name_H-M   'P 1'
#
loop_
_entity.id
_entity.type
_entity.pdbx_description
1 polymer ?
#
loop_
_entity_poly.entity_id
_entity_poly.type
_entity_poly.pdbx_seq_one_letter_code
_entity_poly.pdbx_strand_id
1 'polypeptide(L)'
;EIDVLLKEIEDGTQNEKNNFKFRRTGKEQNVGSIPVAHKLNAFFNTYLPEEGSLKWSIGTLRQVRNEGEHRCDIIRQEKDDNNNLYKFFKSKTFNYVRIDLIKFVNAIEHKLENPDKKEMLESIIKSKLPSVCYVLLRGNSVSLPNKLFAKVRHLNNNDEIILTVSGNTIIDVAAK
;
A
#
# COMPACT_ATOMS: atom_id res chain seq x y z
N GLU A 1 23.64 16.47 30.40
CA GLU A 1 22.56 15.56 29.96
C GLU A 1 23.09 14.39 29.12
N ILE A 2 23.80 14.64 28.01
CA ILE A 2 24.35 13.54 27.17
C ILE A 2 25.35 12.64 27.92
N ASP A 3 26.22 13.19 28.78
CA ASP A 3 27.20 12.40 29.53
C ASP A 3 26.59 11.39 30.50
N VAL A 4 25.42 11.73 31.06
CA VAL A 4 24.66 10.84 31.96
C VAL A 4 24.12 9.66 31.15
N LEU A 5 23.51 9.94 29.99
CA LEU A 5 23.05 8.90 29.07
C LEU A 5 24.20 8.01 28.59
N LEU A 6 25.34 8.60 28.23
CA LEU A 6 26.51 7.82 27.79
C LEU A 6 27.02 6.90 28.89
N LYS A 7 26.99 7.35 30.15
CA LYS A 7 27.38 6.53 31.30
C LYS A 7 26.40 5.38 31.50
N GLU A 8 25.11 5.67 31.45
CA GLU A 8 24.07 4.66 31.58
C GLU A 8 24.16 3.58 30.49
N ILE A 9 24.46 3.96 29.25
CA ILE A 9 24.65 3.03 28.15
C ILE A 9 25.92 2.19 28.31
N GLU A 10 27.00 2.80 28.80
CA GLU A 10 28.26 2.12 29.08
C GLU A 10 28.09 1.08 30.20
N ASP A 11 27.47 1.47 31.31
CA ASP A 11 27.17 0.60 32.44
C ASP A 11 26.18 -0.51 32.04
N GLY A 12 25.11 -0.16 31.32
CA GLY A 12 24.09 -1.09 30.85
C GLY A 12 24.61 -2.10 29.81
N THR A 13 25.72 -1.82 29.12
CA THR A 13 26.30 -2.75 28.13
C THR A 13 27.61 -3.39 28.59
N GLN A 14 28.02 -3.18 29.84
CA GLN A 14 29.35 -3.59 30.31
C GLN A 14 29.60 -5.11 30.23
N ASN A 15 28.53 -5.91 30.36
CA ASN A 15 28.56 -7.38 30.33
C ASN A 15 28.28 -7.95 28.94
N GLU A 16 28.08 -7.09 27.93
CA GLU A 16 27.90 -7.53 26.54
C GLU A 16 29.20 -8.03 25.93
N LYS A 17 29.09 -8.84 24.87
CA LYS A 17 30.23 -9.17 24.01
C LYS A 17 30.79 -7.88 23.38
N ASN A 18 32.09 -7.87 23.04
CA ASN A 18 32.79 -6.65 22.57
C ASN A 18 32.08 -5.88 21.44
N ASN A 19 31.40 -6.55 20.51
CA ASN A 19 30.68 -5.90 19.40
C ASN A 19 29.37 -5.20 19.83
N PHE A 20 28.91 -5.48 21.04
CA PHE A 20 27.63 -5.02 21.61
C PHE A 20 27.83 -4.14 22.85
N LYS A 21 29.02 -4.19 23.44
CA LYS A 21 29.48 -3.31 24.51
C LYS A 21 29.76 -1.92 23.97
N PHE A 22 29.10 -0.91 24.54
CA PHE A 22 29.36 0.47 24.21
C PHE A 22 30.68 0.92 24.84
N ARG A 23 31.45 1.71 24.09
CA ARG A 23 32.64 2.42 24.56
C ARG A 23 32.62 3.80 23.95
N ARG A 24 32.89 4.81 24.78
CA ARG A 24 32.92 6.20 24.33
C ARG A 24 34.03 6.40 23.31
N THR A 25 33.70 7.09 22.22
CA THR A 25 34.68 7.48 21.19
C THR A 25 34.95 8.99 21.17
N GLY A 26 34.16 9.77 21.91
CA GLY A 26 34.22 11.24 21.93
C GLY A 26 33.49 11.89 20.76
N LYS A 27 32.81 11.10 19.91
CA LYS A 27 32.02 11.59 18.77
C LYS A 27 30.53 11.71 19.09
N GLU A 28 30.12 11.33 20.28
CA GLU A 28 28.71 11.21 20.66
C GLU A 28 28.11 12.56 21.09
N GLN A 29 27.71 13.37 20.10
CA GLN A 29 27.19 14.72 20.35
C GLN A 29 25.73 14.75 20.84
N ASN A 30 24.94 13.72 20.52
CA ASN A 30 23.52 13.62 20.90
C ASN A 30 23.00 12.17 20.83
N VAL A 31 21.75 11.94 21.25
CA VAL A 31 21.13 10.59 21.24
C VAL A 31 21.14 9.94 19.85
N GLY A 32 21.01 10.73 18.79
CA GLY A 32 21.04 10.26 17.40
C GLY A 32 22.40 9.73 16.97
N SER A 33 23.49 10.29 17.51
CA SER A 33 24.87 9.85 17.24
C SER A 33 25.23 8.50 17.87
N ILE A 34 24.43 8.00 18.82
CA ILE A 34 24.67 6.71 19.46
C ILE A 34 24.00 5.59 18.64
N PRO A 35 24.74 4.53 18.26
CA PRO A 35 24.15 3.41 17.54
C PRO A 35 22.96 2.80 18.29
N VAL A 36 21.87 2.55 17.57
CA VAL A 36 20.62 1.99 18.13
C VAL A 36 20.85 0.66 18.85
N ALA A 37 21.83 -0.14 18.42
CA ALA A 37 22.18 -1.40 19.05
C ALA A 37 22.56 -1.23 20.53
N HIS A 38 23.42 -0.26 20.83
CA HIS A 38 23.90 -0.02 22.18
C HIS A 38 22.79 0.54 23.08
N LYS A 39 21.96 1.43 22.54
CA LYS A 39 20.77 1.95 23.23
C LYS A 39 19.80 0.84 23.62
N LEU A 40 19.47 -0.05 22.68
CA LEU A 40 18.61 -1.20 22.94
C LEU A 40 19.21 -2.14 23.99
N ASN A 41 20.49 -2.49 23.85
CA ASN A 41 21.14 -3.39 24.79
C ASN A 41 21.18 -2.81 26.21
N ALA A 42 21.56 -1.54 26.35
CA ALA A 42 21.55 -0.85 27.64
C ALA A 42 20.15 -0.84 28.25
N PHE A 43 19.12 -0.47 27.48
CA PHE A 43 17.75 -0.41 27.96
C PHE A 43 17.28 -1.77 28.51
N PHE A 44 17.44 -2.84 27.72
CA PHE A 44 17.03 -4.17 28.17
C PHE A 44 17.82 -4.65 29.38
N ASN A 45 19.14 -4.45 29.40
CA ASN A 45 19.97 -4.90 30.51
C ASN A 45 19.69 -4.14 31.81
N THR A 46 19.34 -2.86 31.72
CA THR A 46 19.09 -2.01 32.89
C THR A 46 17.66 -2.13 33.40
N TYR A 47 16.67 -2.17 32.51
CA TYR A 47 15.26 -2.02 32.88
C TYR A 47 14.42 -3.28 32.72
N LEU A 48 14.83 -4.23 31.88
CA LEU A 48 14.10 -5.46 31.58
C LEU A 48 15.05 -6.67 31.47
N PRO A 49 15.91 -6.93 32.47
CA PRO A 49 16.96 -7.95 32.37
C PRO A 49 16.40 -9.37 32.19
N GLU A 50 15.18 -9.62 32.64
CA GLU A 50 14.43 -10.87 32.47
C GLU A 50 13.95 -11.09 31.03
N GLU A 51 13.81 -10.03 30.23
CA GLU A 51 13.24 -10.06 28.87
C GLU A 51 14.29 -10.38 27.80
N GLY A 52 15.18 -11.34 28.05
CA GLY A 52 16.25 -11.72 27.13
C GLY A 52 15.74 -12.22 25.77
N SER A 53 14.60 -12.92 25.76
CA SER A 53 13.89 -13.37 24.55
C SER A 53 13.44 -12.19 23.68
N LEU A 54 12.82 -11.17 24.30
CA LEU A 54 12.34 -9.99 23.59
C LEU A 54 13.52 -9.17 23.06
N LYS A 55 14.57 -8.98 23.87
CA LYS A 55 15.82 -8.34 23.44
C LYS A 55 16.39 -9.01 22.20
N TRP A 56 16.49 -10.33 22.19
CA TRP A 56 17.00 -11.10 21.04
C TRP A 56 16.10 -10.92 19.81
N SER A 57 14.79 -10.97 20.00
CA SER A 57 13.81 -10.81 18.92
C SER A 57 13.92 -9.42 18.27
N ILE A 58 14.01 -8.36 19.07
CA ILE A 58 14.16 -6.99 18.57
C ILE A 58 15.53 -6.80 17.90
N GLY A 59 16.59 -7.38 18.47
CA GLY A 59 17.92 -7.38 17.86
C GLY A 59 17.92 -8.04 16.48
N THR A 60 17.24 -9.17 16.35
CA THR A 60 17.07 -9.92 15.09
C THR A 60 16.25 -9.11 14.08
N LEU A 61 15.14 -8.49 14.50
CA LEU A 61 14.33 -7.64 13.63
C LEU A 61 15.14 -6.49 13.02
N ARG A 62 16.06 -5.89 13.80
CA ARG A 62 16.97 -4.87 13.27
C ARG A 62 17.90 -5.42 12.19
N GLN A 63 18.43 -6.63 12.36
CA GLN A 63 19.27 -7.28 11.35
C GLN A 63 18.48 -7.59 10.09
N VAL A 64 17.32 -8.24 10.23
CA VAL A 64 16.41 -8.54 9.10
C VAL A 64 16.04 -7.28 8.34
N ARG A 65 15.73 -6.19 9.04
CA ARG A 65 15.45 -4.89 8.40
C ARG A 65 16.64 -4.40 7.57
N ASN A 66 17.85 -4.45 8.13
CA ASN A 66 19.05 -3.99 7.43
C ASN A 66 19.37 -4.87 6.21
N GLU A 67 19.20 -6.20 6.31
CA GLU A 67 19.35 -7.12 5.18
C GLU A 67 18.31 -6.86 4.10
N GLY A 68 17.05 -6.60 4.50
CA GLY A 68 15.97 -6.22 3.59
C GLY A 68 16.27 -4.92 2.85
N GLU A 69 16.74 -3.89 3.58
CA GLU A 69 17.18 -2.62 3.00
C GLU A 69 18.31 -2.82 1.98
N HIS A 70 19.35 -3.57 2.36
CA HIS A 70 20.47 -3.88 1.49
C HIS A 70 20.03 -4.62 0.21
N ARG A 71 19.14 -5.62 0.33
CA ARG A 71 18.59 -6.32 -0.83
C ARG A 71 17.78 -5.41 -1.74
N CYS A 72 16.97 -4.51 -1.18
CA CYS A 72 16.23 -3.52 -1.96
C CYS A 72 17.17 -2.58 -2.71
N ASP A 73 18.28 -2.18 -2.08
CA ASP A 73 19.28 -1.32 -2.72
C ASP A 73 20.07 -2.04 -3.82
N ILE A 74 20.41 -3.33 -3.64
CA ILE A 74 20.98 -4.14 -4.73
C ILE A 74 20.03 -4.14 -5.93
N ILE A 75 18.75 -4.45 -5.71
CA ILE A 75 17.75 -4.47 -6.78
C ILE A 75 17.67 -3.12 -7.49
N ARG A 76 17.75 -2.00 -6.75
CA ARG A 76 17.81 -0.65 -7.33
C ARG A 76 19.07 -0.40 -8.17
N GLN A 77 20.20 -0.99 -7.80
CA GLN A 77 21.47 -0.82 -8.50
C GLN A 77 21.57 -1.68 -9.77
N GLU A 78 20.93 -2.85 -9.80
CA GLU A 78 20.92 -3.76 -10.95
C GLU A 78 20.31 -3.13 -12.22
N LYS A 79 19.45 -2.10 -12.05
CA LYS A 79 18.83 -1.36 -13.15
C LYS A 79 18.08 -2.25 -14.17
N ASP A 80 17.52 -3.35 -13.70
CA ASP A 80 16.76 -4.28 -14.54
C ASP A 80 15.31 -3.78 -14.74
N ASP A 81 15.08 -3.01 -15.80
CA ASP A 81 13.74 -2.53 -16.20
C ASP A 81 12.76 -3.66 -16.59
N ASN A 82 13.13 -4.95 -16.58
CA ASN A 82 12.19 -6.06 -16.70
C ASN A 82 11.75 -6.62 -15.33
N ASN A 83 12.49 -6.34 -14.27
CA ASN A 83 12.18 -6.78 -12.92
C ASN A 83 11.09 -5.92 -12.25
N ASN A 84 10.01 -6.56 -11.78
CA ASN A 84 8.89 -5.85 -11.15
C ASN A 84 9.26 -5.19 -9.82
N LEU A 85 10.16 -5.78 -9.03
CA LEU A 85 10.65 -5.17 -7.79
C LEU A 85 11.50 -3.94 -8.10
N TYR A 86 12.34 -3.99 -9.14
CA TYR A 86 13.10 -2.81 -9.57
C TYR A 86 12.16 -1.67 -10.00
N LYS A 87 11.19 -1.95 -10.88
CA LYS A 87 10.18 -0.94 -11.31
C LYS A 87 9.47 -0.30 -10.11
N PHE A 88 9.10 -1.12 -9.13
CA PHE A 88 8.45 -0.67 -7.91
C PHE A 88 9.40 0.20 -7.08
N PHE A 89 10.59 -0.29 -6.72
CA PHE A 89 11.55 0.43 -5.88
C PHE A 89 12.16 1.67 -6.55
N LYS A 90 12.15 1.76 -7.88
CA LYS A 90 12.56 2.93 -8.68
C LYS A 90 11.56 4.08 -8.56
N SER A 91 10.27 3.76 -8.44
CA SER A 91 9.17 4.74 -8.56
C SER A 91 8.41 4.99 -7.27
N LYS A 92 8.45 4.07 -6.30
CA LYS A 92 7.65 4.12 -5.07
C LYS A 92 8.55 4.13 -3.83
N THR A 93 8.40 5.19 -3.04
CA THR A 93 8.94 5.28 -1.67
C THR A 93 7.88 4.87 -0.65
N PHE A 94 8.28 4.63 0.59
CA PHE A 94 7.34 4.40 1.69
C PHE A 94 6.27 5.50 1.78
N ASN A 95 6.67 6.77 1.65
CA ASN A 95 5.75 7.90 1.69
C ASN A 95 4.75 7.88 0.52
N TYR A 96 5.19 7.50 -0.68
CA TYR A 96 4.29 7.34 -1.82
C TYR A 96 3.23 6.27 -1.56
N VAL A 97 3.65 5.09 -1.08
CA VAL A 97 2.71 4.00 -0.76
C VAL A 97 1.73 4.44 0.32
N ARG A 98 2.21 5.11 1.37
CA ARG A 98 1.35 5.64 2.45
C ARG A 98 0.31 6.62 1.91
N ILE A 99 0.71 7.56 1.05
CA ILE A 99 -0.19 8.53 0.43
C ILE A 99 -1.22 7.81 -0.47
N ASP A 100 -0.79 6.85 -1.28
CA ASP A 100 -1.69 6.07 -2.15
C ASP A 100 -2.73 5.29 -1.34
N LEU A 101 -2.33 4.72 -0.19
CA LEU A 101 -3.24 4.04 0.73
C LEU A 101 -4.26 5.00 1.37
N ILE A 102 -3.83 6.19 1.81
CA ILE A 102 -4.74 7.22 2.35
C ILE A 102 -5.76 7.63 1.28
N LYS A 103 -5.30 7.89 0.05
CA LYS A 103 -6.21 8.22 -1.07
C LYS A 103 -7.22 7.12 -1.34
N PHE A 104 -6.80 5.86 -1.28
CA PHE A 104 -7.68 4.71 -1.46
C PHE A 104 -8.75 4.61 -0.37
N VAL A 105 -8.35 4.74 0.90
CA VAL A 105 -9.29 4.73 2.04
C VAL A 105 -10.29 5.88 1.92
N ASN A 106 -9.82 7.10 1.68
CA ASN A 106 -10.70 8.26 1.52
C ASN A 106 -11.67 8.11 0.34
N ALA A 107 -11.24 7.48 -0.76
CA ALA A 107 -12.11 7.20 -1.90
C ALA A 107 -13.19 6.17 -1.55
N ILE A 108 -12.88 5.16 -0.74
CA ILE A 108 -13.86 4.21 -0.20
C ILE A 108 -14.84 4.92 0.73
N GLU A 109 -14.35 5.70 1.70
CA GLU A 109 -15.20 6.44 2.65
C GLU A 109 -16.17 7.35 1.91
N HIS A 110 -15.66 8.16 0.97
CA HIS A 110 -16.50 9.02 0.14
C HIS A 110 -17.57 8.22 -0.62
N LYS A 111 -17.22 7.03 -1.15
CA LYS A 111 -18.17 6.17 -1.87
C LYS A 111 -19.25 5.58 -0.96
N LEU A 112 -18.91 5.28 0.29
CA LEU A 112 -19.86 4.77 1.28
C LEU A 112 -20.81 5.86 1.76
N GLU A 113 -20.32 7.09 1.96
CA GLU A 113 -21.12 8.25 2.33
C GLU A 113 -22.00 8.75 1.18
N ASN A 114 -21.53 8.60 -0.06
CA ASN A 114 -22.23 9.02 -1.27
C ASN A 114 -22.49 7.81 -2.18
N PRO A 115 -23.40 6.89 -1.77
CA PRO A 115 -23.71 5.72 -2.56
C PRO A 115 -24.32 6.14 -3.90
N ASP A 116 -23.94 5.42 -4.95
CA ASP A 116 -24.46 5.68 -6.28
C ASP A 116 -25.98 5.51 -6.29
N LYS A 117 -26.68 6.59 -6.60
CA LYS A 117 -28.13 6.53 -6.79
C LYS A 117 -28.45 5.76 -8.06
N LYS A 118 -29.57 5.04 -8.03
CA LYS A 118 -30.13 4.45 -9.24
C LYS A 118 -30.73 5.58 -10.08
N GLU A 119 -30.38 5.61 -11.35
CA GLU A 119 -30.92 6.56 -12.32
C GLU A 119 -31.38 5.80 -13.56
N MET A 120 -32.40 6.33 -14.23
CA MET A 120 -32.87 5.84 -15.51
C MET A 120 -32.40 6.81 -16.59
N LEU A 121 -31.69 6.29 -17.59
CA LEU A 121 -31.12 7.05 -18.68
C LEU A 121 -31.68 6.55 -20.00
N GLU A 122 -32.12 7.46 -20.85
CA GLU A 122 -32.37 7.15 -22.25
C GLU A 122 -31.04 6.85 -22.95
N SER A 123 -31.04 5.81 -23.79
CA SER A 123 -29.87 5.35 -24.53
C SER A 123 -30.31 4.74 -25.85
N ILE A 124 -29.33 4.39 -26.68
CA ILE A 124 -29.54 3.74 -27.97
C ILE A 124 -28.65 2.51 -28.10
N ILE A 125 -29.13 1.51 -28.83
CA ILE A 125 -28.30 0.39 -29.26
C ILE A 125 -27.35 0.87 -30.35
N LYS A 126 -26.08 1.07 -30.02
CA LYS A 126 -25.07 1.54 -30.98
C LYS A 126 -24.68 0.46 -31.98
N SER A 127 -24.51 -0.78 -31.51
CA SER A 127 -24.14 -1.91 -32.36
C SER A 127 -24.51 -3.23 -31.71
N LYS A 128 -25.20 -4.09 -32.46
CA LYS A 128 -25.58 -5.44 -32.06
C LYS A 128 -24.87 -6.47 -32.94
N LEU A 129 -24.15 -7.36 -32.27
CA LEU A 129 -23.50 -8.53 -32.85
C LEU A 129 -24.18 -9.81 -32.30
N PRO A 130 -23.91 -11.00 -32.87
CA PRO A 130 -24.60 -12.23 -32.46
C PRO A 130 -24.49 -12.56 -30.96
N SER A 131 -23.36 -12.21 -30.34
CA SER A 131 -23.05 -12.54 -28.94
C SER A 131 -22.91 -11.33 -28.01
N VAL A 132 -22.95 -10.10 -28.53
CA VAL A 132 -22.70 -8.88 -27.75
C VAL A 132 -23.51 -7.71 -28.28
N CYS A 133 -23.96 -6.84 -27.38
CA CYS A 133 -24.69 -5.62 -27.71
C CYS A 133 -24.00 -4.43 -27.06
N TYR A 134 -23.71 -3.40 -27.84
CA TYR A 134 -23.12 -2.14 -27.38
C TYR A 134 -24.17 -1.05 -27.32
N VAL A 135 -24.22 -0.34 -26.20
CA VAL A 135 -25.14 0.76 -25.93
C VAL A 135 -24.36 2.02 -25.58
N LEU A 136 -25.01 3.19 -25.71
CA LEU A 136 -24.39 4.46 -25.38
C LEU A 136 -24.67 4.83 -23.91
N LEU A 137 -23.64 4.76 -23.05
CA LEU A 137 -23.74 5.21 -21.66
C LEU A 137 -22.91 6.48 -21.48
N ARG A 138 -23.58 7.61 -21.24
CA ARG A 138 -22.94 8.92 -20.98
C ARG A 138 -21.88 9.26 -22.05
N GLY A 139 -22.21 9.05 -23.32
CA GLY A 139 -21.33 9.32 -24.47
C GLY A 139 -20.34 8.20 -24.81
N ASN A 140 -20.19 7.18 -23.96
CA ASN A 140 -19.28 6.06 -24.20
C ASN A 140 -20.00 4.82 -24.72
N SER A 141 -19.36 4.11 -25.65
CA SER A 141 -19.84 2.81 -26.14
C SER A 141 -19.45 1.73 -25.13
N VAL A 142 -20.44 1.11 -24.49
CA VAL A 142 -20.23 0.06 -23.49
C VAL A 142 -21.01 -1.19 -23.84
N SER A 143 -20.43 -2.34 -23.54
CA SER A 143 -21.09 -3.63 -23.74
C SER A 143 -22.17 -3.85 -22.67
N LEU A 144 -23.36 -4.24 -23.10
CA LEU A 144 -24.36 -4.79 -22.19
C LEU A 144 -23.88 -6.14 -21.64
N PRO A 145 -24.06 -6.40 -20.33
CA PRO A 145 -23.91 -7.73 -19.77
C PRO A 145 -24.84 -8.73 -20.48
N ASN A 146 -24.37 -9.96 -20.69
CA ASN A 146 -25.13 -10.99 -21.43
C ASN A 146 -26.54 -11.24 -20.89
N LYS A 147 -26.71 -11.20 -19.55
CA LYS A 147 -28.02 -11.35 -18.89
C LYS A 147 -29.00 -10.22 -19.26
N LEU A 148 -28.49 -9.00 -19.44
CA LEU A 148 -29.28 -7.83 -19.82
C LEU A 148 -29.52 -7.79 -21.33
N PHE A 149 -28.53 -8.20 -22.14
CA PHE A 149 -28.68 -8.30 -23.59
C PHE A 149 -29.85 -9.23 -23.98
N ALA A 150 -30.06 -10.33 -23.26
CA ALA A 150 -31.20 -11.22 -23.49
C ALA A 150 -32.57 -10.50 -23.50
N LYS A 151 -32.74 -9.44 -22.68
CA LYS A 151 -33.99 -8.67 -22.59
C LYS A 151 -34.28 -7.83 -23.84
N VAL A 152 -33.23 -7.35 -24.51
CA VAL A 152 -33.32 -6.48 -25.69
C VAL A 152 -32.87 -7.19 -26.98
N ARG A 153 -32.83 -8.53 -26.96
CA ARG A 153 -32.37 -9.32 -28.11
C ARG A 153 -33.26 -9.19 -29.34
N HIS A 154 -34.49 -8.73 -29.19
CA HIS A 154 -35.42 -8.48 -30.30
C HIS A 154 -35.21 -7.10 -30.96
N LEU A 155 -34.48 -6.17 -30.30
CA LEU A 155 -34.22 -4.82 -30.80
C LEU A 155 -33.03 -4.78 -31.77
N ASN A 156 -32.96 -3.76 -32.62
CA ASN A 156 -31.96 -3.55 -33.65
C ASN A 156 -31.04 -2.35 -33.34
N ASN A 157 -30.05 -2.13 -34.21
CA ASN A 157 -29.21 -0.95 -34.11
C ASN A 157 -30.04 0.33 -34.24
N ASN A 158 -29.68 1.34 -33.46
CA ASN A 158 -30.33 2.64 -33.29
C ASN A 158 -31.69 2.63 -32.58
N ASP A 159 -32.18 1.48 -32.11
CA ASP A 159 -33.38 1.44 -31.27
C ASP A 159 -33.12 2.13 -29.93
N GLU A 160 -34.11 2.91 -29.48
CA GLU A 160 -34.11 3.59 -28.18
C GLU A 160 -34.41 2.59 -27.06
N ILE A 161 -33.65 2.70 -25.98
CA ILE A 161 -33.78 1.87 -24.78
C ILE A 161 -33.66 2.75 -23.54
N ILE A 162 -34.12 2.21 -22.41
CA ILE A 162 -33.92 2.82 -21.11
C ILE A 162 -32.94 1.96 -20.31
N LEU A 163 -31.83 2.56 -19.88
CA LEU A 163 -30.85 1.94 -18.99
C LEU A 163 -31.16 2.34 -17.56
N THR A 164 -31.27 1.35 -16.66
CA THR A 164 -31.20 1.62 -15.22
C THR A 164 -29.76 1.42 -14.79
N VAL A 165 -29.11 2.49 -14.33
CA VAL A 165 -27.70 2.47 -13.93
C VAL A 165 -27.52 2.89 -12.48
N SER A 166 -26.45 2.42 -11.85
CA SER A 166 -25.93 2.93 -10.56
C SER A 166 -24.47 3.26 -10.78
N GLY A 167 -24.16 4.55 -10.70
CA GLY A 167 -22.85 5.07 -11.10
C GLY A 167 -22.63 4.87 -12.60
N ASN A 168 -21.62 4.07 -12.95
CA ASN A 168 -21.33 3.70 -14.34
C ASN A 168 -21.69 2.22 -14.65
N THR A 169 -22.39 1.55 -13.73
CA THR A 169 -22.77 0.14 -13.89
C THR A 169 -24.20 0.06 -14.40
N ILE A 170 -24.42 -0.65 -15.52
CA ILE A 170 -25.75 -0.96 -16.02
C ILE A 170 -26.33 -2.11 -15.19
N ILE A 171 -27.41 -1.83 -14.47
CA ILE A 171 -28.10 -2.80 -13.61
C ILE A 171 -29.28 -3.42 -14.35
N ASP A 172 -29.96 -2.64 -15.18
CA ASP A 172 -31.06 -3.14 -15.99
C ASP A 172 -31.17 -2.40 -17.34
N VAL A 173 -31.91 -3.02 -18.26
CA VAL A 173 -32.27 -2.45 -19.55
C VAL A 173 -33.70 -2.82 -19.91
N ALA A 174 -34.45 -1.85 -20.44
CA ALA A 174 -35.77 -2.04 -21.00
C ALA A 174 -35.84 -1.43 -22.40
N ALA A 175 -36.66 -2.01 -23.27
CA ALA A 175 -37.10 -1.32 -24.48
C ALA A 175 -37.89 -0.07 -24.07
N LYS A 176 -37.76 1.01 -24.83
CA LYS A 176 -38.61 2.19 -24.66
C LYS A 176 -40.00 1.95 -25.24
#